data_AF-A0A0C3KHI8-F1
#
_entry.id   AF-A0A0C3KHI8-F1
#
_cell.length_a   1.000
_cell.length_b   1.000
_cell.length_c   1.000
_cell.angle_alpha   90.00
_cell.angle_beta   90.00
_cell.angle_gamma   90.00
#
_symmetry.space_group_name_H-M   'P 1'
#
loop_
_entity.id
_entity.type
_entity.pdbx_description
1 polymer ?
#
loop_
_entity_poly.entity_id
_entity_poly.type
_entity_poly.pdbx_seq_one_letter_code
_entity_poly.pdbx_strand_id
1 'polypeptide(L)'
;MTNSIPFQDVKDAVVIKRVTQGDLPSISSDARMLLIQALCSIVGQCWNIDPSQRPTAEESRKSINWMPMIIPNPVRTADAMGSADRSPELLMKLGYMHRCQNDYPNASKHYAQALGIYTDIADSKGRARALLELAHIHRVRNECSQAVTLYSECLQIQTDVGDRPGRASALFGLAEVHRLRNEHNQAGTFYSECLQIWTEIGAKRGKADALYGLAGVHLLRREYSQAIACYSEAAQILTDTGDGQRKASALCGLAMVHRHWKEYSQAMTFYSDALKIFAGSGDRFWRAFTLQGIGDVYCDQDDHSSAVHHYEQAAELFKQIGRHDLEDSNLKQAANVRRLMEQKVVT
;
A
#
# COMPACT_ATOMS: atom_id res chain seq x y z
N MET A 1 27.87 1.89 38.21
CA MET A 1 26.46 1.56 38.50
C MET A 1 25.80 2.83 39.02
N THR A 2 24.81 3.34 38.32
CA THR A 2 24.01 4.49 38.79
C THR A 2 23.19 4.00 39.98
N ASN A 3 23.40 4.55 41.18
CA ASN A 3 22.73 4.16 42.44
C ASN A 3 21.22 4.50 42.46
N SER A 4 20.54 4.33 41.33
CA SER A 4 19.15 4.66 41.10
C SER A 4 18.37 3.37 40.95
N ILE A 5 17.23 3.26 41.64
CA ILE A 5 16.32 2.13 41.46
C ILE A 5 15.80 2.20 40.02
N PRO A 6 15.87 1.11 39.23
CA PRO A 6 15.23 1.08 37.92
C PRO A 6 13.74 1.46 38.07
N PHE A 7 13.24 2.33 37.18
CA PHE A 7 11.82 2.74 37.14
C PHE A 7 11.35 3.69 38.24
N GLN A 8 12.24 4.46 38.89
CA GLN A 8 11.87 5.42 39.94
C GLN A 8 10.78 6.43 39.52
N ASP A 9 10.66 6.73 38.22
CA ASP A 9 9.67 7.65 37.64
C ASP A 9 8.42 6.95 37.05
N VAL A 10 8.38 5.61 37.03
CA VAL A 10 7.25 4.86 36.47
C VAL A 10 6.23 4.58 37.57
N LYS A 11 5.05 5.17 37.46
CA LYS A 11 3.95 4.97 38.44
C LYS A 11 3.05 3.77 38.13
N ASP A 12 3.25 3.12 36.98
CA ASP A 12 2.44 1.99 36.55
C ASP A 12 2.98 0.68 37.12
N ALA A 13 2.35 0.22 38.21
CA ALA A 13 2.72 -1.01 38.89
C ALA A 13 2.62 -2.26 38.01
N VAL A 14 1.76 -2.24 36.98
CA VAL A 14 1.62 -3.36 36.04
C VAL A 14 2.84 -3.44 35.14
N VAL A 15 3.31 -2.29 34.64
CA VAL A 15 4.54 -2.21 33.82
C VAL A 15 5.77 -2.65 34.62
N ILE A 16 5.93 -2.13 35.85
CA ILE A 16 7.05 -2.51 36.72
C ILE A 16 7.04 -4.02 36.99
N LYS A 17 5.86 -4.58 37.29
CA LYS A 17 5.71 -6.01 37.55
C LYS A 17 6.03 -6.87 36.33
N ARG A 18 5.55 -6.52 35.13
CA ARG A 18 5.85 -7.27 33.90
C ARG A 18 7.35 -7.26 33.57
N VAL A 19 8.00 -6.10 33.70
CA VAL A 19 9.44 -5.96 33.42
C VAL A 19 10.28 -6.73 34.44
N THR A 20 9.96 -6.64 35.74
CA THR A 20 10.67 -7.39 36.80
C THR A 20 10.46 -8.91 36.72
N GLN A 21 9.31 -9.35 36.21
CA GLN A 21 9.01 -10.77 36.02
C GLN A 21 9.52 -11.33 34.68
N GLY A 22 10.12 -10.50 33.83
CA GLY A 22 10.58 -10.91 32.49
C GLY A 22 9.44 -11.24 31.52
N ASP A 23 8.19 -10.89 31.85
CA ASP A 23 7.01 -11.02 30.98
C ASP A 23 6.97 -9.87 29.97
N LEU A 24 8.01 -9.80 29.14
CA LEU A 24 8.13 -8.83 28.08
C LEU A 24 7.35 -9.31 26.85
N PRO A 25 6.57 -8.45 26.19
CA PRO A 25 5.92 -8.81 24.94
C PRO A 25 6.98 -9.25 23.92
N SER A 26 6.68 -10.33 23.17
CA SER A 26 7.60 -10.80 22.15
C SER A 26 7.91 -9.68 21.16
N ILE A 27 9.20 -9.44 20.95
CA ILE A 27 9.71 -8.40 20.05
C ILE A 27 9.22 -8.65 18.62
N SER A 28 8.98 -9.92 18.26
CA SER A 28 8.54 -10.33 16.93
C SER A 28 7.04 -10.16 16.67
N SER A 29 6.20 -9.98 17.70
CA SER A 29 4.74 -9.92 17.54
C SER A 29 4.15 -8.53 17.74
N ASP A 30 4.89 -7.59 18.35
CA ASP A 30 4.42 -6.22 18.57
C ASP A 30 4.92 -5.28 17.47
N ALA A 31 4.00 -4.62 16.78
CA ALA A 31 4.29 -3.75 15.64
C ALA A 31 5.23 -2.57 15.97
N ARG A 32 5.25 -2.09 17.22
CA ARG A 32 6.19 -1.04 17.66
C ARG A 32 7.55 -1.62 18.01
N MET A 33 7.58 -2.81 18.61
CA MET A 33 8.84 -3.50 18.93
C MET A 33 9.56 -3.97 17.65
N LEU A 34 8.84 -4.31 16.59
CA LEU A 34 9.42 -4.59 15.26
C LEU A 34 10.15 -3.38 14.69
N LEU A 35 9.66 -2.15 14.91
CA LEU A 35 10.34 -0.92 14.50
C LEU A 35 11.64 -0.70 15.30
N ILE A 36 11.59 -0.95 16.62
CA ILE A 36 12.78 -0.88 17.47
C ILE A 36 13.79 -1.95 17.05
N GLN A 37 13.34 -3.17 16.76
CA GLN A 37 14.19 -4.24 16.27
C GLN A 37 14.85 -3.86 14.93
N ALA A 38 14.08 -3.33 13.98
CA ALA A 38 14.63 -2.86 12.70
C ALA A 38 15.69 -1.77 12.89
N LEU A 39 15.45 -0.82 13.80
CA LEU A 39 16.42 0.22 14.15
C LEU A 39 17.70 -0.38 14.77
N CYS A 40 17.55 -1.27 15.75
CA CYS A 40 18.66 -1.96 16.40
C CYS A 40 19.46 -2.82 15.41
N SER A 41 18.79 -3.49 14.48
CA SER A 41 19.43 -4.25 13.41
C SER A 41 20.29 -3.36 12.51
N ILE A 42 19.78 -2.20 12.10
CA ILE A 42 20.53 -1.23 11.30
C ILE A 42 21.71 -0.67 12.09
N VAL A 43 21.52 -0.30 13.36
CA VAL A 43 22.62 0.15 14.23
C VAL A 43 23.69 -0.93 14.36
N GLY A 44 23.29 -2.19 14.52
CA GLY A 44 24.21 -3.33 14.56
C GLY A 44 24.98 -3.51 13.24
N GLN A 45 24.31 -3.37 12.10
CA GLN A 45 24.94 -3.43 10.78
C GLN A 45 25.92 -2.26 10.55
N CYS A 46 25.58 -1.05 11.00
CA CYS A 46 26.47 0.11 10.96
C CYS A 46 27.73 -0.08 11.81
N TRP A 47 27.65 -0.87 12.89
CA TRP A 47 28.77 -1.20 13.76
C TRP A 47 29.53 -2.48 13.37
N ASN A 48 29.32 -3.00 12.15
CA ASN A 48 30.08 -4.15 11.70
C ASN A 48 31.60 -3.86 11.74
N ILE A 49 32.36 -4.83 12.28
CA ILE A 49 33.82 -4.74 12.41
C ILE A 49 34.46 -4.60 11.03
N ASP A 50 33.95 -5.32 10.03
CA ASP A 50 34.36 -5.19 8.63
C ASP A 50 33.67 -3.99 7.96
N PRO A 51 34.43 -2.95 7.55
CA PRO A 51 33.87 -1.78 6.88
C PRO A 51 33.17 -2.09 5.54
N SER A 52 33.57 -3.16 4.85
CA SER A 52 32.99 -3.54 3.56
C SER A 52 31.58 -4.13 3.68
N GLN A 53 31.22 -4.59 4.88
CA GLN A 53 29.92 -5.19 5.20
C GLN A 53 28.95 -4.18 5.84
N ARG A 54 29.35 -2.91 5.97
CA ARG A 54 28.48 -1.85 6.51
C ARG A 54 27.52 -1.39 5.42
N PRO A 55 26.24 -1.14 5.77
CA PRO A 55 25.27 -0.65 4.82
C PRO A 55 25.65 0.76 4.34
N THR A 56 25.39 1.05 3.08
CA THR A 56 25.53 2.40 2.54
C THR A 56 24.52 3.34 3.19
N ALA A 57 24.79 4.65 3.10
CA ALA A 57 23.84 5.66 3.58
C ALA A 57 22.47 5.55 2.88
N GLU A 58 22.44 5.15 1.61
CA GLU A 58 21.20 4.96 0.87
C GLU A 58 20.41 3.74 1.38
N GLU A 59 21.07 2.60 1.59
CA GLU A 59 20.45 1.40 2.15
C GLU A 59 19.94 1.66 3.57
N SER A 60 20.74 2.32 4.40
CA SER A 60 20.32 2.72 5.75
C SER A 60 19.07 3.58 5.70
N ARG A 61 19.05 4.60 4.82
CA ARG A 61 17.89 5.50 4.65
C ARG A 61 16.65 4.76 4.13
N LYS A 62 16.80 3.78 3.23
CA LYS A 62 15.71 2.91 2.79
C LYS A 62 15.15 2.09 3.96
N SER A 63 16.02 1.54 4.79
CA SER A 63 15.68 0.67 5.91
C SER A 63 15.02 1.40 7.08
N ILE A 64 15.33 2.69 7.29
CA ILE A 64 14.63 3.57 8.27
C ILE A 64 13.61 4.52 7.64
N ASN A 65 13.16 4.31 6.39
CA ASN A 65 12.27 5.29 5.72
C ASN A 65 10.94 5.49 6.48
N TRP A 66 10.55 4.47 7.25
CA TRP A 66 9.36 4.51 8.10
C TRP A 66 9.51 5.48 9.28
N MET A 67 10.74 5.80 9.68
CA MET A 67 11.03 6.67 10.81
C MET A 67 11.11 8.13 10.35
N PRO A 68 10.27 9.03 10.88
CA PRO A 68 10.32 10.43 10.53
C PRO A 68 11.58 11.10 11.10
N MET A 69 12.38 11.72 10.24
CA MET A 69 13.46 12.59 10.66
C MET A 69 12.90 14.00 10.90
N ILE A 70 12.52 14.30 12.13
CA ILE A 70 12.11 15.64 12.56
C ILE A 70 13.10 16.12 13.61
N ILE A 71 13.67 17.31 13.38
CA ILE A 71 14.39 18.03 14.42
C ILE A 71 13.34 18.48 15.45
N PRO A 72 13.42 18.06 16.73
CA PRO A 72 12.52 18.55 17.76
C PRO A 72 12.54 20.08 17.77
N ASN A 73 11.37 20.72 17.77
CA ASN A 73 11.28 22.18 17.74
C ASN A 73 11.99 22.77 18.98
N PRO A 74 13.07 23.56 18.81
CA PRO A 74 13.88 24.06 19.93
C PRO A 74 13.13 25.07 20.82
N VAL A 75 12.02 25.65 20.35
CA VAL A 75 11.22 26.64 21.11
C VAL A 75 10.47 26.02 22.30
N ARG A 76 10.46 24.67 22.41
CA ARG A 76 9.75 23.96 23.49
C ARG A 76 10.41 24.02 24.87
N THR A 77 11.60 24.59 25.02
CA THR A 77 12.37 24.48 26.27
C THR A 77 12.21 25.63 27.27
N ALA A 78 11.44 26.68 26.97
CA ALA A 78 11.37 27.85 27.88
C ALA A 78 10.01 28.06 28.59
N ASP A 79 8.87 28.23 27.91
CA ASP A 79 7.76 28.95 28.57
C ASP A 79 6.33 28.36 28.43
N ALA A 80 6.15 27.06 28.20
CA ALA A 80 4.79 26.49 28.05
C ALA A 80 4.53 25.26 28.93
N MET A 81 4.41 25.46 30.24
CA MET A 81 3.49 24.63 31.05
C MET A 81 2.05 25.03 30.67
N GLY A 82 1.53 24.59 29.52
CA GLY A 82 0.17 25.00 29.12
C GLY A 82 -0.44 24.41 27.86
N SER A 83 0.31 24.05 26.82
CA SER A 83 -0.24 23.29 25.70
C SER A 83 0.67 22.13 25.30
N ALA A 84 0.18 20.91 25.55
CA ALA A 84 0.82 19.66 25.15
C ALA A 84 0.70 19.39 23.64
N ASP A 85 0.55 20.45 22.81
CA ASP A 85 0.21 20.29 21.41
C ASP A 85 1.48 20.04 20.60
N ARG A 86 1.51 18.84 20.00
CA ARG A 86 2.50 18.43 19.01
C ARG A 86 2.32 19.33 17.78
N SER A 87 3.41 19.69 17.11
CA SER A 87 3.28 20.44 15.85
C SER A 87 2.44 19.64 14.84
N PRO A 88 1.70 20.29 13.95
CA PRO A 88 0.86 19.59 12.99
C PRO A 88 1.68 18.72 12.03
N GLU A 89 2.94 19.08 11.73
CA GLU A 89 3.87 18.26 10.94
C GLU A 89 4.20 16.94 11.65
N LEU A 90 4.45 17.00 12.97
CA LEU A 90 4.74 15.82 13.77
C LEU A 90 3.51 14.92 13.85
N LEU A 91 2.32 15.50 14.03
CA LEU A 91 1.06 14.76 14.02
C LEU A 91 0.82 14.08 12.66
N MET A 92 1.09 14.75 11.54
CA MET A 92 1.03 14.13 10.21
C MET A 92 1.99 12.94 10.08
N LYS A 93 3.22 13.04 10.62
CA LYS A 93 4.17 11.91 10.58
C LYS A 93 3.78 10.76 11.50
N LEU A 94 3.25 11.05 12.69
CA LEU A 94 2.70 10.04 13.58
C LEU A 94 1.52 9.31 12.92
N GLY A 95 0.62 10.06 12.29
CA GLY A 95 -0.49 9.51 11.51
C GLY A 95 0.01 8.57 10.40
N TYR A 96 1.03 9.00 9.66
CA TYR A 96 1.65 8.18 8.62
C TYR A 96 2.25 6.88 9.16
N MET A 97 2.98 6.93 10.28
CA MET A 97 3.54 5.73 10.91
C MET A 97 2.45 4.74 11.34
N HIS A 98 1.42 5.21 12.02
CA HIS A 98 0.28 4.36 12.39
C HIS A 98 -0.43 3.78 11.17
N ARG A 99 -0.58 4.57 10.08
CA ARG A 99 -1.15 4.07 8.82
C ARG A 99 -0.32 2.95 8.22
N CYS A 100 1.01 3.08 8.20
CA CYS A 100 1.93 2.02 7.72
C CYS A 100 1.85 0.74 8.58
N GLN A 101 1.45 0.87 9.84
CA GLN A 101 1.21 -0.26 10.75
C GLN A 101 -0.22 -0.82 10.66
N ASN A 102 -1.06 -0.32 9.74
CA ASN A 102 -2.50 -0.62 9.65
C ASN A 102 -3.30 -0.23 10.91
N ASP A 103 -2.74 0.62 11.78
CA ASP A 103 -3.42 1.19 12.95
C ASP A 103 -4.22 2.43 12.54
N TYR A 104 -5.26 2.18 11.75
CA TYR A 104 -6.12 3.22 11.20
C TYR A 104 -6.79 4.12 12.26
N PRO A 105 -7.25 3.62 13.43
CA PRO A 105 -7.82 4.47 14.47
C PRO A 105 -6.83 5.52 14.98
N ASN A 106 -5.59 5.13 15.32
CA ASN A 106 -4.60 6.09 15.78
C ASN A 106 -4.12 6.98 14.63
N ALA A 107 -4.02 6.47 13.41
CA ALA A 107 -3.68 7.29 12.25
C ALA A 107 -4.71 8.42 12.04
N SER A 108 -6.00 8.09 12.03
CA SER A 108 -7.10 9.06 11.91
C SER A 108 -7.07 10.08 13.04
N LYS A 109 -6.82 9.66 14.28
CA LYS A 109 -6.71 10.57 15.43
C LYS A 109 -5.63 11.63 15.20
N HIS A 110 -4.43 11.23 14.83
CA HIS A 110 -3.32 12.17 14.64
C HIS A 110 -3.57 13.10 13.43
N TYR A 111 -4.10 12.58 12.33
CA TYR A 111 -4.45 13.42 11.17
C TYR A 111 -5.58 14.40 11.46
N ALA A 112 -6.60 14.00 12.23
CA ALA A 112 -7.67 14.90 12.65
C ALA A 112 -7.16 16.02 13.58
N GLN A 113 -6.24 15.70 14.49
CA GLN A 113 -5.58 16.72 15.32
C GLN A 113 -4.75 17.69 14.47
N ALA A 114 -3.98 17.18 13.49
CA ALA A 114 -3.24 18.03 12.56
C ALA A 114 -4.17 18.92 11.73
N LEU A 115 -5.30 18.39 11.26
CA LEU A 115 -6.31 19.14 10.51
C LEU A 115 -6.88 20.29 11.34
N GLY A 116 -7.19 20.06 12.62
CA GLY A 116 -7.64 21.10 13.54
C GLY A 116 -6.62 22.25 13.64
N ILE A 117 -5.36 21.93 13.94
CA ILE A 117 -4.30 22.94 14.06
C ILE A 117 -4.08 23.68 12.74
N TYR A 118 -4.03 22.98 11.59
CA TYR A 118 -3.88 23.62 10.28
C TYR A 118 -5.08 24.53 9.95
N THR A 119 -6.27 24.22 10.46
CA THR A 119 -7.45 25.07 10.34
C THR A 119 -7.32 26.33 11.20
N ASP A 120 -6.89 26.19 12.45
CA ASP A 120 -6.73 27.30 13.39
C ASP A 120 -5.66 28.32 12.92
N ILE A 121 -4.58 27.83 12.30
CA ILE A 121 -3.50 28.69 11.76
C ILE A 121 -3.75 29.13 10.30
N ALA A 122 -4.91 28.79 9.73
CA ALA A 122 -5.29 29.09 8.35
C ALA A 122 -4.31 28.57 7.27
N ASP A 123 -3.58 27.48 7.53
CA ASP A 123 -2.71 26.82 6.55
C ASP A 123 -3.53 25.89 5.64
N SER A 124 -3.97 26.44 4.50
CA SER A 124 -4.76 25.71 3.51
C SER A 124 -4.03 24.48 2.94
N LYS A 125 -2.69 24.54 2.76
CA LYS A 125 -1.92 23.40 2.23
C LYS A 125 -1.83 22.28 3.26
N GLY A 126 -1.58 22.63 4.51
CA GLY A 126 -1.59 21.70 5.65
C GLY A 126 -2.95 21.02 5.82
N ARG A 127 -4.04 21.78 5.76
CA ARG A 127 -5.42 21.27 5.81
C ARG A 127 -5.69 20.26 4.70
N ALA A 128 -5.39 20.62 3.45
CA ALA A 128 -5.58 19.73 2.31
C ALA A 128 -4.79 18.41 2.47
N ARG A 129 -3.54 18.48 2.93
CA ARG A 129 -2.74 17.27 3.18
C ARG A 129 -3.36 16.37 4.26
N ALA A 130 -3.88 16.95 5.34
CA ALA A 130 -4.53 16.18 6.40
C ALA A 130 -5.85 15.55 5.94
N LEU A 131 -6.67 16.29 5.17
CA LEU A 131 -7.89 15.77 4.54
C LEU A 131 -7.60 14.62 3.59
N LEU A 132 -6.57 14.74 2.75
CA LEU A 132 -6.17 13.67 1.81
C LEU A 132 -5.84 12.36 2.53
N GLU A 133 -5.09 12.44 3.63
CA GLU A 133 -4.71 11.27 4.42
C GLU A 133 -5.89 10.69 5.21
N LEU A 134 -6.78 11.52 5.76
CA LEU A 134 -8.03 11.05 6.38
C LEU A 134 -8.93 10.34 5.35
N ALA A 135 -9.10 10.93 4.17
CA ALA A 135 -9.86 10.35 3.06
C ALA A 135 -9.30 8.98 2.66
N HIS A 136 -7.97 8.86 2.62
CA HIS A 136 -7.30 7.59 2.37
C HIS A 136 -7.66 6.53 3.43
N ILE A 137 -7.68 6.88 4.71
CA ILE A 137 -8.07 5.96 5.78
C ILE A 137 -9.53 5.51 5.63
N HIS A 138 -10.45 6.45 5.38
CA HIS A 138 -11.85 6.11 5.16
C HIS A 138 -12.02 5.17 3.96
N ARG A 139 -11.28 5.41 2.86
CA ARG A 139 -11.29 4.55 1.67
C ARG A 139 -10.84 3.13 1.98
N VAL A 140 -9.71 2.93 2.68
CA VAL A 140 -9.23 1.58 3.00
C VAL A 140 -10.12 0.85 4.01
N ARG A 141 -10.89 1.59 4.82
CA ARG A 141 -11.95 1.04 5.69
C ARG A 141 -13.29 0.82 4.97
N ASN A 142 -13.34 1.05 3.66
CA ASN A 142 -14.54 0.94 2.83
C ASN A 142 -15.67 1.94 3.22
N GLU A 143 -15.33 3.00 3.95
CA GLU A 143 -16.22 4.09 4.36
C GLU A 143 -16.32 5.12 3.23
N CYS A 144 -16.90 4.68 2.11
CA CYS A 144 -16.83 5.40 0.83
C CYS A 144 -17.46 6.80 0.88
N SER A 145 -18.57 6.99 1.59
CA SER A 145 -19.25 8.28 1.68
C SER A 145 -18.37 9.34 2.35
N GLN A 146 -17.72 8.99 3.47
CA GLN A 146 -16.78 9.87 4.15
C GLN A 146 -15.55 10.16 3.30
N ALA A 147 -15.03 9.14 2.60
CA ALA A 147 -13.89 9.31 1.71
C ALA A 147 -14.19 10.29 0.56
N VAL A 148 -15.36 10.19 -0.09
CA VAL A 148 -15.77 11.14 -1.15
C VAL A 148 -15.82 12.56 -0.60
N THR A 149 -16.45 12.79 0.55
CA THR A 149 -16.54 14.13 1.16
C THR A 149 -15.16 14.74 1.39
N LEU A 150 -14.27 14.00 2.04
CA LEU A 150 -12.93 14.48 2.39
C LEU A 150 -12.03 14.68 1.16
N TYR A 151 -12.09 13.78 0.18
CA TYR A 151 -11.36 13.96 -1.08
C TYR A 151 -11.89 15.15 -1.88
N SER A 152 -13.20 15.40 -1.87
CA SER A 152 -13.81 16.55 -2.57
C SER A 152 -13.44 17.88 -1.91
N GLU A 153 -13.44 17.94 -0.58
CA GLU A 153 -12.96 19.12 0.16
C GLU A 153 -11.46 19.35 -0.10
N CYS A 154 -10.64 18.30 -0.05
CA CYS A 154 -9.23 18.39 -0.41
C CYS A 154 -9.05 18.88 -1.86
N LEU A 155 -9.85 18.37 -2.80
CA LEU A 155 -9.79 18.76 -4.21
C LEU A 155 -10.08 20.25 -4.39
N GLN A 156 -11.10 20.76 -3.70
CA GLN A 156 -11.45 22.17 -3.74
C GLN A 156 -10.29 23.04 -3.22
N ILE A 157 -9.77 22.73 -2.03
CA ILE A 157 -8.67 23.51 -1.44
C ILE A 157 -7.43 23.48 -2.34
N GLN A 158 -7.05 22.31 -2.88
CA GLN A 158 -5.88 22.19 -3.75
C GLN A 158 -6.05 22.94 -5.07
N THR A 159 -7.29 23.05 -5.56
CA THR A 159 -7.63 23.88 -6.72
C THR A 159 -7.48 25.36 -6.39
N ASP A 160 -8.01 25.80 -5.26
CA ASP A 160 -7.98 27.21 -4.84
C ASP A 160 -6.56 27.72 -4.57
N VAL A 161 -5.68 26.88 -4.02
CA VAL A 161 -4.26 27.23 -3.78
C VAL A 161 -3.35 26.97 -4.99
N GLY A 162 -3.88 26.43 -6.09
CA GLY A 162 -3.14 26.12 -7.31
C GLY A 162 -2.13 24.97 -7.19
N ASP A 163 -2.27 24.07 -6.21
CA ASP A 163 -1.41 22.89 -6.05
C ASP A 163 -1.83 21.78 -7.03
N ARG A 164 -1.19 21.79 -8.20
CA ARG A 164 -1.47 20.81 -9.26
C ARG A 164 -1.20 19.35 -8.84
N PRO A 165 -0.04 18.99 -8.24
CA PRO A 165 0.17 17.66 -7.68
C PRO A 165 -0.88 17.25 -6.64
N GLY A 166 -1.25 18.17 -5.74
CA GLY A 166 -2.27 17.95 -4.72
C GLY A 166 -3.65 17.66 -5.32
N ARG A 167 -4.04 18.44 -6.33
CA ARG A 167 -5.28 18.24 -7.10
C ARG A 167 -5.32 16.87 -7.77
N ALA A 168 -4.25 16.48 -8.46
CA ALA A 168 -4.17 15.17 -9.11
C ALA A 168 -4.28 14.02 -8.09
N SER A 169 -3.66 14.18 -6.91
CA SER A 169 -3.73 13.18 -5.84
C SER A 169 -5.14 13.02 -5.27
N ALA A 170 -5.88 14.13 -5.11
CA ALA A 170 -7.29 14.10 -4.68
C ALA A 170 -8.20 13.45 -5.73
N LEU A 171 -8.02 13.78 -7.02
CA LEU A 171 -8.75 13.16 -8.13
C LEU A 171 -8.49 11.66 -8.20
N PHE A 172 -7.24 11.22 -8.05
CA PHE A 172 -6.90 9.80 -7.97
C PHE A 172 -7.64 9.10 -6.82
N GLY A 173 -7.69 9.74 -5.65
CA GLY A 173 -8.44 9.25 -4.49
C GLY A 173 -9.93 9.09 -4.76
N LEU A 174 -10.58 10.09 -5.38
CA LEU A 174 -11.97 10.00 -5.82
C LEU A 174 -12.18 8.87 -6.82
N ALA A 175 -11.29 8.74 -7.80
CA ALA A 175 -11.35 7.68 -8.80
C ALA A 175 -11.35 6.29 -8.17
N GLU A 176 -10.46 6.05 -7.18
CA GLU A 176 -10.43 4.79 -6.43
C GLU A 176 -11.73 4.53 -5.65
N VAL A 177 -12.31 5.55 -5.00
CA VAL A 177 -13.55 5.39 -4.24
C VAL A 177 -14.74 5.08 -5.17
N HIS A 178 -14.86 5.78 -6.29
CA HIS A 178 -15.90 5.49 -7.28
C HIS A 178 -15.71 4.11 -7.91
N ARG A 179 -14.46 3.68 -8.14
CA ARG A 179 -14.17 2.32 -8.61
C ARG A 179 -14.63 1.26 -7.60
N LEU A 180 -14.38 1.46 -6.29
CA LEU A 180 -14.85 0.57 -5.23
C LEU A 180 -16.38 0.49 -5.15
N ARG A 181 -17.08 1.58 -5.49
CA ARG A 181 -18.54 1.65 -5.60
C ARG A 181 -19.11 1.08 -6.90
N ASN A 182 -18.27 0.53 -7.79
CA ASN A 182 -18.62 0.10 -9.15
C ASN A 182 -19.16 1.23 -10.05
N GLU A 183 -18.85 2.49 -9.75
CA GLU A 183 -19.25 3.67 -10.52
C GLU A 183 -18.18 3.95 -11.60
N HIS A 184 -18.01 2.99 -12.52
CA HIS A 184 -16.88 2.95 -13.46
C HIS A 184 -16.77 4.19 -14.37
N ASN A 185 -17.89 4.81 -14.75
CA ASN A 185 -17.88 6.03 -15.56
C ASN A 185 -17.29 7.23 -14.81
N GLN A 186 -17.66 7.39 -13.54
CA GLN A 186 -17.12 8.46 -12.69
C GLN A 186 -15.65 8.21 -12.39
N ALA A 187 -15.29 6.97 -12.05
CA ALA A 187 -13.90 6.57 -11.84
C ALA A 187 -13.03 6.89 -13.06
N GLY A 188 -13.47 6.50 -14.26
CA GLY A 188 -12.76 6.78 -15.51
C GLY A 188 -12.56 8.27 -15.78
N THR A 189 -13.56 9.09 -15.46
CA THR A 189 -13.47 10.56 -15.59
C THR A 189 -12.38 11.12 -14.67
N PHE A 190 -12.40 10.75 -13.39
CA PHE A 190 -11.41 11.22 -12.42
C PHE A 190 -9.98 10.71 -12.71
N TYR A 191 -9.82 9.45 -13.11
CA TYR A 191 -8.50 8.95 -13.54
C TYR A 191 -7.98 9.71 -14.77
N SER A 192 -8.84 10.03 -15.74
CA SER A 192 -8.44 10.76 -16.95
C SER A 192 -8.00 12.19 -16.62
N GLU A 193 -8.72 12.90 -15.76
CA GLU A 193 -8.33 14.24 -15.31
C GLU A 193 -7.01 14.23 -14.52
N CYS A 194 -6.86 13.26 -13.62
CA CYS A 194 -5.62 13.03 -12.87
C CYS A 194 -4.44 12.73 -13.82
N LEU A 195 -4.64 11.85 -14.80
CA LEU A 195 -3.65 11.50 -15.83
C LEU A 195 -3.21 12.72 -16.63
N GLN A 196 -4.16 13.57 -17.03
CA GLN A 196 -3.87 14.80 -17.73
C GLN A 196 -2.96 15.70 -16.89
N ILE A 197 -3.29 15.94 -15.62
CA ILE A 197 -2.46 16.79 -14.74
C ILE A 197 -1.06 16.21 -14.56
N TRP A 198 -0.93 14.91 -14.29
CA TRP A 198 0.40 14.28 -14.12
C TRP A 198 1.24 14.33 -15.39
N THR A 199 0.60 14.23 -16.55
CA THR A 199 1.26 14.38 -17.85
C THR A 199 1.75 15.81 -18.04
N GLU A 200 0.90 16.81 -17.78
CA GLU A 200 1.25 18.23 -17.95
C GLU A 200 2.39 18.67 -17.03
N ILE A 201 2.50 18.12 -15.82
CA ILE A 201 3.60 18.47 -14.89
C ILE A 201 4.81 17.53 -15.01
N GLY A 202 4.79 16.56 -15.92
CA GLY A 202 5.90 15.63 -16.16
C GLY A 202 6.15 14.59 -15.05
N ALA A 203 5.16 14.34 -14.18
CA ALA A 203 5.30 13.41 -13.07
C ALA A 203 5.09 11.94 -13.51
N LYS A 204 6.18 11.30 -13.95
CA LYS A 204 6.17 9.92 -14.48
C LYS A 204 5.44 8.90 -13.59
N ARG A 205 5.71 8.90 -12.28
CA ARG A 205 5.09 7.94 -11.34
C ARG A 205 3.57 8.15 -11.21
N GLY A 206 3.13 9.40 -11.04
CA GLY A 206 1.71 9.74 -10.98
C GLY A 206 0.98 9.40 -12.28
N LYS A 207 1.64 9.63 -13.43
CA LYS A 207 1.15 9.24 -14.75
C LYS A 207 0.93 7.73 -14.85
N ALA A 208 1.91 6.92 -14.44
CA ALA A 208 1.80 5.46 -14.44
C ALA A 208 0.66 4.96 -13.52
N ASP A 209 0.52 5.55 -12.33
CA ASP A 209 -0.55 5.18 -11.40
C ASP A 209 -1.95 5.50 -11.97
N ALA A 210 -2.12 6.68 -12.58
CA ALA A 210 -3.38 7.05 -13.23
C ALA A 210 -3.71 6.16 -14.44
N LEU A 211 -2.73 5.83 -15.27
CA LEU A 211 -2.88 4.88 -16.38
C LEU A 211 -3.28 3.49 -15.88
N TYR A 212 -2.64 3.00 -14.82
CA TYR A 212 -2.96 1.69 -14.23
C TYR A 212 -4.41 1.64 -13.72
N GLY A 213 -4.85 2.69 -13.02
CA GLY A 213 -6.24 2.81 -12.55
C GLY A 213 -7.26 2.89 -13.70
N LEU A 214 -6.96 3.71 -14.71
CA LEU A 214 -7.80 3.85 -15.90
C LEU A 214 -7.90 2.53 -16.70
N ALA A 215 -6.79 1.80 -16.82
CA ALA A 215 -6.76 0.49 -17.45
C ALA A 215 -7.68 -0.51 -16.74
N GLY A 216 -7.68 -0.50 -15.41
CA GLY A 216 -8.59 -1.32 -14.60
C GLY A 216 -10.07 -0.97 -14.83
N VAL A 217 -10.40 0.32 -15.00
CA VAL A 217 -11.75 0.77 -15.36
C VAL A 217 -12.14 0.28 -16.75
N HIS A 218 -11.26 0.41 -17.75
CA HIS A 218 -11.50 -0.10 -19.09
C HIS A 218 -11.70 -1.62 -19.11
N LEU A 219 -10.90 -2.37 -18.34
CA LEU A 219 -11.07 -3.82 -18.18
C LEU A 219 -12.45 -4.18 -17.62
N LEU A 220 -12.90 -3.50 -16.56
CA LEU A 220 -14.22 -3.72 -15.96
C LEU A 220 -15.36 -3.39 -16.93
N ARG A 221 -15.15 -2.44 -17.85
CA ARG A 221 -16.07 -2.09 -18.94
C ARG A 221 -15.94 -2.97 -20.18
N ARG A 222 -15.03 -3.95 -20.18
CA ARG A 222 -14.69 -4.82 -21.33
C ARG A 222 -14.14 -4.07 -22.54
N GLU A 223 -13.54 -2.91 -22.30
CA GLU A 223 -12.86 -2.06 -23.28
C GLU A 223 -11.40 -2.50 -23.42
N TYR A 224 -11.21 -3.71 -23.94
CA TYR A 224 -9.93 -4.42 -23.84
C TYR A 224 -8.79 -3.70 -24.57
N SER A 225 -9.02 -3.10 -25.74
CA SER A 225 -7.97 -2.37 -26.47
C SER A 225 -7.49 -1.14 -25.70
N GLN A 226 -8.39 -0.38 -25.09
CA GLN A 226 -8.05 0.76 -24.24
C GLN A 226 -7.31 0.32 -22.96
N ALA A 227 -7.73 -0.80 -22.36
CA ALA A 227 -7.06 -1.36 -21.19
C ALA A 227 -5.62 -1.79 -21.51
N ILE A 228 -5.39 -2.46 -22.65
CA ILE A 228 -4.04 -2.84 -23.12
C ILE A 228 -3.18 -1.59 -23.33
N ALA A 229 -3.70 -0.57 -24.01
CA ALA A 229 -2.95 0.65 -24.26
C ALA A 229 -2.49 1.31 -22.96
N CYS A 230 -3.41 1.44 -21.99
CA CYS A 230 -3.12 2.06 -20.70
C CYS A 230 -2.13 1.25 -19.86
N TYR A 231 -2.32 -0.07 -19.72
CA TYR A 231 -1.38 -0.91 -18.97
C TYR A 231 0.01 -0.99 -19.64
N SER A 232 0.06 -1.02 -20.97
CA SER A 232 1.33 -1.05 -21.70
C SER A 232 2.12 0.25 -21.51
N GLU A 233 1.45 1.40 -21.60
CA GLU A 233 2.09 2.69 -21.34
C GLU A 233 2.57 2.80 -19.89
N ALA A 234 1.77 2.36 -18.92
CA ALA A 234 2.18 2.30 -17.52
C ALA A 234 3.42 1.41 -17.33
N ALA A 235 3.43 0.20 -17.91
CA ALA A 235 4.56 -0.72 -17.83
C ALA A 235 5.84 -0.15 -18.46
N GLN A 236 5.72 0.61 -19.56
CA GLN A 236 6.85 1.29 -20.18
C GLN A 236 7.41 2.38 -19.26
N ILE A 237 6.56 3.25 -18.71
CA ILE A 237 7.00 4.30 -17.77
C ILE A 237 7.68 3.69 -16.54
N LEU A 238 7.15 2.59 -16.01
CA LEU A 238 7.71 1.89 -14.86
C LEU A 238 9.04 1.21 -15.19
N THR A 239 9.21 0.75 -16.43
CA THR A 239 10.52 0.30 -16.94
C THR A 239 11.52 1.46 -16.97
N ASP A 240 11.14 2.60 -17.53
CA ASP A 240 12.01 3.77 -17.66
C ASP A 240 12.40 4.38 -16.31
N THR A 241 11.57 4.20 -15.28
CA THR A 241 11.82 4.68 -13.91
C THR A 241 12.50 3.65 -13.01
N GLY A 242 12.74 2.43 -13.50
CA GLY A 242 13.38 1.35 -12.75
C GLY A 242 12.49 0.71 -11.67
N ASP A 243 11.17 0.91 -11.71
CA ASP A 243 10.24 0.33 -10.74
C ASP A 243 9.75 -1.05 -11.21
N GLY A 244 10.58 -2.06 -10.96
CA GLY A 244 10.32 -3.44 -11.40
C GLY A 244 9.06 -4.05 -10.77
N GLN A 245 8.78 -3.77 -9.49
CA GLN A 245 7.60 -4.33 -8.81
C GLN A 245 6.30 -3.79 -9.40
N ARG A 246 6.18 -2.48 -9.56
CA ARG A 246 4.98 -1.89 -10.19
C ARG A 246 4.86 -2.30 -11.65
N LYS A 247 5.97 -2.43 -12.38
CA LYS A 247 5.97 -2.97 -13.74
C LYS A 247 5.33 -4.37 -13.76
N ALA A 248 5.74 -5.25 -12.85
CA ALA A 248 5.18 -6.59 -12.76
C ALA A 248 3.67 -6.58 -12.46
N SER A 249 3.19 -5.66 -11.62
CA SER A 249 1.75 -5.47 -11.41
C SER A 249 1.03 -5.04 -12.70
N ALA A 250 1.61 -4.13 -13.49
CA ALA A 250 1.06 -3.74 -14.80
C ALA A 250 1.04 -4.91 -15.79
N LEU A 251 2.04 -5.78 -15.77
CA LEU A 251 2.07 -7.01 -16.58
C LEU A 251 0.96 -8.00 -16.14
N CYS A 252 0.69 -8.16 -14.84
CA CYS A 252 -0.48 -8.91 -14.39
C CYS A 252 -1.79 -8.30 -14.93
N GLY A 253 -1.91 -6.97 -14.93
CA GLY A 253 -3.04 -6.27 -15.54
C GLY A 253 -3.22 -6.59 -17.03
N LEU A 254 -2.14 -6.54 -17.81
CA LEU A 254 -2.15 -6.97 -19.23
C LEU A 254 -2.59 -8.43 -19.35
N ALA A 255 -2.03 -9.32 -18.55
CA ALA A 255 -2.37 -10.73 -18.57
C ALA A 255 -3.86 -10.97 -18.30
N MET A 256 -4.44 -10.26 -17.32
CA MET A 256 -5.88 -10.30 -17.04
C MET A 256 -6.71 -9.83 -18.24
N VAL A 257 -6.31 -8.74 -18.90
CA VAL A 257 -7.00 -8.24 -20.10
C VAL A 257 -6.97 -9.29 -21.22
N HIS A 258 -5.79 -9.84 -21.54
CA HIS A 258 -5.64 -10.86 -22.58
C HIS A 258 -6.41 -12.14 -22.25
N ARG A 259 -6.43 -12.57 -20.98
CA ARG A 259 -7.26 -13.70 -20.54
C ARG A 259 -8.74 -13.44 -20.81
N HIS A 260 -9.27 -12.28 -20.40
CA HIS A 260 -10.67 -11.94 -20.65
C HIS A 260 -10.99 -11.76 -22.14
N TRP A 261 -10.01 -11.40 -22.95
CA TRP A 261 -10.10 -11.37 -24.41
C TRP A 261 -9.89 -12.74 -25.07
N LYS A 262 -9.65 -13.79 -24.28
CA LYS A 262 -9.39 -15.18 -24.72
C LYS A 262 -8.07 -15.37 -25.49
N GLU A 263 -7.14 -14.44 -25.32
CA GLU A 263 -5.77 -14.51 -25.86
C GLU A 263 -4.84 -15.19 -24.84
N TYR A 264 -5.13 -16.45 -24.53
CA TYR A 264 -4.51 -17.18 -23.41
C TYR A 264 -2.99 -17.29 -23.52
N SER A 265 -2.44 -17.46 -24.72
CA SER A 265 -0.99 -17.52 -24.93
C SER A 265 -0.31 -16.21 -24.52
N GLN A 266 -0.90 -15.06 -24.85
CA GLN A 266 -0.35 -13.75 -24.45
C GLN A 266 -0.51 -13.53 -22.95
N ALA A 267 -1.65 -13.92 -22.37
CA ALA A 267 -1.85 -13.88 -20.92
C ALA A 267 -0.78 -14.68 -20.16
N MET A 268 -0.47 -15.90 -20.63
CA MET A 268 0.58 -16.74 -20.03
C MET A 268 1.97 -16.11 -20.13
N THR A 269 2.30 -15.46 -21.24
CA THR A 269 3.58 -14.74 -21.38
C THR A 269 3.69 -13.63 -20.34
N PHE A 270 2.67 -12.77 -20.23
CA PHE A 270 2.69 -11.65 -19.29
C PHE A 270 2.70 -12.11 -17.82
N TYR A 271 1.89 -13.11 -17.44
CA TYR A 271 1.96 -13.67 -16.10
C TYR A 271 3.31 -14.30 -15.80
N SER A 272 3.91 -15.03 -16.74
CA SER A 272 5.22 -15.65 -16.56
C SER A 272 6.31 -14.60 -16.32
N ASP A 273 6.28 -13.48 -17.05
CA ASP A 273 7.25 -12.41 -16.88
C ASP A 273 7.04 -11.65 -15.56
N ALA A 274 5.78 -11.40 -15.16
CA ALA A 274 5.48 -10.84 -13.84
C ALA A 274 5.97 -11.77 -12.71
N LEU A 275 5.74 -13.08 -12.84
CA LEU A 275 6.12 -14.07 -11.83
C LEU A 275 7.64 -14.10 -11.62
N LYS A 276 8.44 -14.02 -12.70
CA LYS A 276 9.91 -13.94 -12.61
C LYS A 276 10.36 -12.72 -11.80
N ILE A 277 9.73 -11.56 -12.04
CA ILE A 277 10.07 -10.32 -11.33
C ILE A 277 9.72 -10.45 -9.85
N PHE A 278 8.50 -10.88 -9.51
CA PHE A 278 8.08 -11.02 -8.11
C PHE A 278 8.85 -12.12 -7.37
N ALA A 279 9.27 -13.18 -8.06
CA ALA A 279 10.18 -14.19 -7.51
C ALA A 279 11.54 -13.58 -7.13
N GLY A 280 12.11 -12.75 -8.01
CA GLY A 280 13.36 -12.03 -7.73
C GLY A 280 13.25 -10.98 -6.62
N SER A 281 12.09 -10.33 -6.46
CA SER A 281 11.88 -9.32 -5.42
C SER A 281 11.44 -9.89 -4.06
N GLY A 282 11.11 -11.19 -3.99
CA GLY A 282 10.58 -11.81 -2.78
C GLY A 282 9.14 -11.40 -2.42
N ASP A 283 8.38 -10.81 -3.34
CA ASP A 283 7.01 -10.35 -3.10
C ASP A 283 6.04 -11.54 -3.13
N ARG A 284 5.84 -12.18 -1.97
CA ARG A 284 5.02 -13.39 -1.87
C ARG A 284 3.54 -13.15 -2.19
N PHE A 285 3.02 -11.98 -1.87
CA PHE A 285 1.62 -11.64 -2.15
C PHE A 285 1.37 -11.62 -3.66
N TRP A 286 2.19 -10.85 -4.39
CA TRP A 286 2.00 -10.74 -5.83
C TRP A 286 2.40 -12.01 -6.59
N ARG A 287 3.34 -12.81 -6.08
CA ARG A 287 3.60 -14.16 -6.62
C ARG A 287 2.36 -15.04 -6.52
N ALA A 288 1.71 -15.08 -5.35
CA ALA A 288 0.49 -15.87 -5.15
C ALA A 288 -0.63 -15.39 -6.08
N PHE A 289 -0.83 -14.08 -6.18
CA PHE A 289 -1.82 -13.49 -7.08
C PHE A 289 -1.55 -13.84 -8.55
N THR A 290 -0.29 -13.82 -8.97
CA THR A 290 0.11 -14.18 -10.34
C THR A 290 -0.14 -15.66 -10.62
N LEU A 291 0.16 -16.56 -9.66
CA LEU A 291 -0.12 -17.99 -9.77
C LEU A 291 -1.62 -18.27 -9.84
N GLN A 292 -2.43 -17.56 -9.05
CA GLN A 292 -3.88 -17.61 -9.17
C GLN A 292 -4.33 -17.22 -10.59
N GLY A 293 -3.78 -16.14 -11.15
CA GLY A 293 -4.05 -15.70 -12.52
C GLY A 293 -3.66 -16.72 -13.60
N ILE A 294 -2.58 -17.47 -13.38
CA ILE A 294 -2.17 -18.59 -14.25
C ILE A 294 -3.15 -19.77 -14.13
N GLY A 295 -3.54 -20.14 -12.90
CA GLY A 295 -4.54 -21.20 -12.67
C GLY A 295 -5.88 -20.87 -13.33
N ASP A 296 -6.27 -19.61 -13.27
CA ASP A 296 -7.41 -19.02 -13.95
C ASP A 296 -7.35 -19.17 -15.49
N VAL A 297 -6.17 -18.96 -16.11
CA VAL A 297 -5.98 -19.17 -17.55
C VAL A 297 -6.13 -20.65 -17.91
N TYR A 298 -5.48 -21.56 -17.17
CA TYR A 298 -5.62 -23.00 -17.41
C TYR A 298 -7.06 -23.48 -17.22
N CYS A 299 -7.76 -22.94 -16.22
CA CYS A 299 -9.16 -23.25 -15.99
C CYS A 299 -10.03 -22.84 -17.18
N ASP A 300 -9.82 -21.65 -17.74
CA ASP A 300 -10.54 -21.16 -18.93
C ASP A 300 -10.22 -21.99 -20.20
N GLN A 301 -9.08 -22.69 -20.23
CA GLN A 301 -8.66 -23.58 -21.32
C GLN A 301 -9.04 -25.06 -21.09
N ASP A 302 -9.86 -25.37 -20.07
CA ASP A 302 -10.23 -26.72 -19.66
C ASP A 302 -9.05 -27.62 -19.21
N ASP A 303 -7.85 -27.07 -18.97
CA ASP A 303 -6.73 -27.78 -18.33
C ASP A 303 -6.89 -27.73 -16.80
N HIS A 304 -7.85 -28.52 -16.33
CA HIS A 304 -8.23 -28.57 -14.92
C HIS A 304 -7.09 -29.05 -14.00
N SER A 305 -6.21 -29.93 -14.49
CA SER A 305 -5.07 -30.44 -13.71
C SER A 305 -4.05 -29.34 -13.42
N SER A 306 -3.66 -28.58 -14.44
CA SER A 306 -2.73 -27.45 -14.27
C SER A 306 -3.36 -26.31 -13.47
N ALA A 307 -4.67 -26.07 -13.64
CA ALA A 307 -5.40 -25.08 -12.86
C ALA A 307 -5.36 -25.39 -11.35
N VAL A 308 -5.71 -26.62 -10.96
CA VAL A 308 -5.67 -27.07 -9.56
C VAL A 308 -4.27 -26.91 -8.97
N HIS A 309 -3.24 -27.33 -9.70
CA HIS A 309 -1.85 -27.21 -9.25
C HIS A 309 -1.47 -25.76 -8.90
N HIS A 310 -1.81 -24.80 -9.75
CA HIS A 310 -1.47 -23.40 -9.53
C HIS A 310 -2.32 -22.75 -8.43
N TYR A 311 -3.60 -23.11 -8.29
CA TYR A 311 -4.42 -22.65 -7.17
C TYR A 311 -3.87 -23.14 -5.82
N GLU A 312 -3.40 -24.38 -5.73
CA GLU A 312 -2.79 -24.90 -4.50
C GLU A 312 -1.46 -24.20 -4.17
N GLN A 313 -0.63 -23.92 -5.18
CA GLN A 313 0.59 -23.12 -4.98
C GLN A 313 0.28 -21.70 -4.50
N ALA A 314 -0.74 -21.07 -5.08
CA ALA A 314 -1.18 -19.75 -4.65
C ALA A 314 -1.70 -19.77 -3.20
N ALA A 315 -2.53 -20.78 -2.85
CA ALA A 315 -3.06 -20.94 -1.49
C ALA A 315 -1.95 -21.10 -0.44
N GLU A 316 -0.94 -21.93 -0.73
CA GLU A 316 0.20 -22.12 0.19
C GLU A 316 0.99 -20.83 0.40
N LEU A 317 1.20 -20.01 -0.64
CA LEU A 317 1.83 -18.71 -0.48
C LEU A 317 0.97 -17.72 0.32
N PHE A 318 -0.35 -17.70 0.11
CA PHE A 318 -1.26 -16.86 0.89
C PHE A 318 -1.28 -17.26 2.37
N LYS A 319 -1.25 -18.56 2.67
CA LYS A 319 -1.11 -19.10 4.02
C LYS A 319 0.18 -18.61 4.70
N GLN A 320 1.31 -18.67 4.01
CA GLN A 320 2.60 -18.23 4.53
C GLN A 320 2.66 -16.73 4.89
N ILE A 321 1.79 -15.91 4.30
CA ILE A 321 1.68 -14.48 4.60
C ILE A 321 0.46 -14.12 5.46
N GLY A 322 -0.24 -15.13 6.03
CA GLY A 322 -1.39 -14.93 6.92
C GLY A 322 -2.66 -14.41 6.23
N ARG A 323 -2.77 -14.55 4.90
CA ARG A 323 -3.95 -14.17 4.12
C ARG A 323 -4.91 -15.33 3.95
N HIS A 324 -5.50 -15.78 5.06
CA HIS A 324 -6.41 -16.93 5.10
C HIS A 324 -7.67 -16.73 4.23
N ASP A 325 -8.12 -15.49 4.05
CA ASP A 325 -9.22 -15.15 3.14
C ASP A 325 -8.93 -15.54 1.68
N LEU A 326 -7.69 -15.29 1.23
CA LEU A 326 -7.24 -15.61 -0.12
C LEU A 326 -6.82 -17.07 -0.26
N GLU A 327 -6.25 -17.66 0.79
CA GLU A 327 -6.00 -19.11 0.89
C GLU A 327 -7.30 -19.90 0.66
N ASP A 328 -8.34 -19.62 1.46
CA ASP A 328 -9.64 -20.27 1.37
C ASP A 328 -10.29 -20.08 0.00
N SER A 329 -10.15 -18.89 -0.59
CA SER A 329 -10.67 -18.60 -1.92
C SER A 329 -10.00 -19.47 -2.99
N ASN A 330 -8.68 -19.62 -2.95
CA ASN A 330 -7.93 -20.44 -3.91
C ASN A 330 -8.19 -21.93 -3.71
N LEU A 331 -8.29 -22.41 -2.47
CA LEU A 331 -8.67 -23.80 -2.17
C LEU A 331 -10.10 -24.12 -2.66
N LYS A 332 -11.04 -23.18 -2.54
CA LYS A 332 -12.39 -23.31 -3.11
C LYS A 332 -12.35 -23.41 -4.63
N GLN A 333 -11.54 -22.60 -5.31
CA GLN A 333 -11.38 -22.70 -6.76
C GLN A 333 -10.82 -24.07 -7.17
N ALA A 334 -9.75 -24.54 -6.51
CA ALA A 334 -9.21 -25.87 -6.74
C ALA A 334 -10.25 -26.98 -6.53
N ALA A 335 -11.05 -26.91 -5.45
CA ALA A 335 -12.10 -27.88 -5.17
C ALA A 335 -13.23 -27.86 -6.21
N ASN A 336 -13.63 -26.68 -6.70
CA ASN A 336 -14.62 -26.55 -7.76
C ASN A 336 -14.14 -27.18 -9.07
N VAL A 337 -12.87 -26.94 -9.44
CA VAL A 337 -12.26 -27.53 -10.63
C VAL A 337 -12.16 -29.05 -10.52
N ARG A 338 -11.81 -29.60 -9.34
CA ARG A 338 -11.80 -31.06 -9.11
C ARG A 338 -13.16 -31.70 -9.34
N ARG A 339 -14.24 -31.08 -8.84
CA ARG A 339 -15.61 -31.57 -9.08
C ARG A 339 -15.97 -31.61 -10.56
N LEU A 340 -15.51 -30.64 -11.35
CA LEU A 340 -15.73 -30.64 -12.80
C LEU A 340 -14.99 -31.80 -13.49
N MET A 341 -13.78 -32.14 -13.02
CA MET A 341 -13.04 -33.32 -13.51
C MET A 341 -13.78 -34.62 -13.21
N GLU A 342 -14.29 -34.78 -11.98
CA GLU A 342 -15.04 -35.97 -11.56
C GLU A 342 -16.33 -36.16 -12.37
N GLN A 343 -17.04 -35.08 -12.69
CA GLN A 343 -18.27 -35.14 -13.50
C GLN A 343 -18.00 -35.54 -14.95
N LYS A 344 -16.91 -35.07 -15.58
CA LYS A 344 -16.52 -35.44 -16.95
C LYS A 344 -16.08 -36.91 -17.09
N VAL A 345 -15.70 -37.57 -16.00
CA VAL A 345 -15.30 -39.00 -16.01
C VAL A 345 -16.51 -39.95 -15.95
N VAL A 346 -17.67 -39.44 -15.51
CA VAL A 346 -18.90 -40.24 -15.30
C VAL A 346 -19.86 -40.17 -16.50
N THR A 347 -19.64 -39.25 -17.44
CA THR A 347 -20.38 -39.10 -18.71
C THR A 347 -19.58 -39.63 -19.89
#